data_AF-A0A941NZQ0-F1
#
_entry.id   AF-A0A941NZQ0-F1
#
_cell.length_a   1.000
_cell.length_b   1.000
_cell.length_c   1.000
_cell.angle_alpha   90.00
_cell.angle_beta   90.00
_cell.angle_gamma   90.00
#
_symmetry.space_group_name_H-M   'P 1'
#
loop_
_entity.id
_entity.type
_entity.pdbx_description
1 polymer ?
#
loop_
_entity_poly.entity_id
_entity_poly.type
_entity_poly.pdbx_seq_one_letter_code
_entity_poly.pdbx_strand_id
1 'polypeptide(L)'
;MLPDVLNDRQQDNWEPLLAIAECAGSAWLDRANQVALKLSTSDKSASISNELLADIQEVFESKRASKISTADLINALTEDTEKSWATYNRGKPLSPKQLANKLRDYGVCSKTIRLGYETIKGYELNQFSDAFDRYLSPATSLLSVTTSQTNTSNDLSVVDRKPVTVTDPSKRNTGNEENVTDRKNVTVTQNQNATPKPAPALACDAVTDRTPPASKSIRI
;
A
#
# COMPACT_ATOMS: atom_id res chain seq x y z
N MET A 1 -16.74 -30.86 12.67
CA MET A 1 -15.70 -30.40 13.61
C MET A 1 -14.99 -29.21 13.00
N LEU A 2 -14.75 -28.15 13.78
CA LEU A 2 -13.88 -27.06 13.35
C LEU A 2 -12.39 -27.46 13.51
N PRO A 3 -11.48 -26.88 12.72
CA PRO A 3 -10.04 -27.09 12.90
C PRO A 3 -9.48 -26.23 14.04
N ASP A 4 -8.81 -26.87 15.01
CA ASP A 4 -8.17 -26.26 16.21
C ASP A 4 -7.09 -25.18 15.91
N VAL A 5 -6.74 -24.99 14.63
CA VAL A 5 -5.77 -23.99 14.16
C VAL A 5 -6.39 -22.58 14.09
N LEU A 6 -7.72 -22.47 14.12
CA LEU A 6 -8.44 -21.19 14.17
C LEU A 6 -8.44 -20.65 15.61
N ASN A 7 -8.10 -19.37 15.78
CA ASN A 7 -8.31 -18.68 17.04
C ASN A 7 -9.80 -18.43 17.30
N ASP A 8 -10.19 -18.21 18.56
CA ASP A 8 -11.58 -18.01 19.05
C ASP A 8 -12.48 -17.22 18.07
N ARG A 9 -12.14 -15.95 17.79
CA ARG A 9 -12.86 -15.09 16.83
C ARG A 9 -12.87 -15.60 15.38
N GLN A 10 -11.88 -16.39 14.96
CA GLN A 10 -11.91 -17.01 13.64
C GLN A 10 -12.89 -18.20 13.65
N GLN A 11 -12.98 -18.96 14.75
CA GLN A 11 -13.98 -20.02 14.89
C GLN A 11 -15.41 -19.44 14.81
N ASP A 12 -15.71 -18.38 15.57
CA ASP A 12 -17.00 -17.67 15.53
C ASP A 12 -17.40 -17.26 14.09
N ASN A 13 -16.44 -16.73 13.32
CA ASN A 13 -16.66 -16.28 11.95
C ASN A 13 -16.83 -17.43 10.95
N TRP A 14 -16.15 -18.56 11.17
CA TRP A 14 -16.15 -19.71 10.25
C TRP A 14 -17.25 -20.73 10.55
N GLU A 15 -17.76 -20.83 11.78
CA GLU A 15 -18.83 -21.75 12.17
C GLU A 15 -20.08 -21.67 11.26
N PRO A 16 -20.72 -20.49 11.05
CA PRO A 16 -21.91 -20.41 10.18
C PRO A 16 -21.60 -20.71 8.71
N LEU A 17 -20.38 -20.41 8.25
CA LEU A 17 -19.94 -20.72 6.87
C LEU A 17 -19.76 -22.22 6.67
N LEU A 18 -19.21 -22.92 7.67
CA LEU A 18 -19.04 -24.37 7.66
C LEU A 18 -20.39 -25.09 7.76
N ALA A 19 -21.34 -24.60 8.56
CA ALA A 19 -22.70 -25.14 8.63
C ALA A 19 -23.44 -25.05 7.28
N ILE A 20 -23.29 -23.94 6.54
CA ILE A 20 -23.83 -23.80 5.18
C ILE A 20 -23.11 -24.75 4.22
N ALA A 21 -21.78 -24.89 4.33
CA ALA A 21 -21.00 -25.78 3.48
C ALA A 21 -21.33 -27.27 3.71
N GLU A 22 -21.66 -27.66 4.94
CA GLU A 22 -22.16 -29.00 5.28
C GLU A 22 -23.52 -29.26 4.62
N CYS A 23 -24.44 -28.30 4.67
CA CYS A 23 -25.73 -28.36 3.96
C CYS A 23 -25.58 -28.43 2.42
N ALA A 24 -24.53 -27.81 1.86
CA ALA A 24 -24.20 -27.84 0.44
C ALA A 24 -23.49 -29.13 -0.02
N GLY A 25 -23.08 -29.98 0.93
CA GLY A 25 -22.45 -31.29 0.69
C GLY A 25 -20.94 -31.32 0.92
N SER A 26 -20.40 -32.53 1.13
CA SER A 26 -19.01 -32.76 1.56
C SER A 26 -17.94 -32.03 0.74
N ALA A 27 -18.08 -31.98 -0.59
CA ALA A 27 -17.13 -31.30 -1.47
C ALA A 27 -17.05 -29.77 -1.26
N TRP A 28 -18.08 -29.15 -0.66
CA TRP A 28 -18.05 -27.75 -0.23
C TRP A 28 -17.42 -27.61 1.15
N LEU A 29 -17.77 -28.50 2.09
CA LEU A 29 -17.17 -28.56 3.43
C LEU A 29 -15.65 -28.76 3.38
N ASP A 30 -15.16 -29.66 2.51
CA ASP A 30 -13.72 -29.88 2.29
C ASP A 30 -13.01 -28.62 1.78
N ARG A 31 -13.63 -27.89 0.85
CA ARG A 31 -13.08 -26.61 0.35
C ARG A 31 -13.08 -25.55 1.42
N ALA A 32 -14.17 -25.42 2.18
CA ALA A 32 -14.28 -24.45 3.27
C ALA A 32 -13.19 -24.69 4.33
N ASN A 33 -12.98 -25.94 4.74
CA ASN A 33 -11.89 -26.31 5.66
C ASN A 33 -10.49 -25.99 5.09
N GLN A 34 -10.24 -26.25 3.81
CA GLN A 34 -8.96 -25.89 3.17
C GLN A 34 -8.72 -24.37 3.09
N VAL A 35 -9.77 -23.57 2.89
CA VAL A 35 -9.66 -22.10 2.88
C VAL A 35 -9.49 -21.56 4.29
N ALA A 36 -10.25 -22.05 5.28
CA ALA A 36 -10.12 -21.69 6.68
C ALA A 36 -8.69 -21.95 7.20
N LEU A 37 -8.11 -23.11 6.88
CA LEU A 37 -6.74 -23.45 7.25
C LEU A 37 -5.67 -22.57 6.57
N LYS A 38 -5.92 -22.10 5.34
CA LYS A 38 -5.01 -21.15 4.67
C LYS A 38 -5.12 -19.76 5.29
N LEU A 39 -6.34 -19.27 5.50
CA LEU A 39 -6.59 -17.92 6.00
C LEU A 39 -6.19 -17.76 7.48
N SER A 40 -6.33 -18.79 8.30
CA SER A 40 -5.92 -18.76 9.73
C SER A 40 -4.47 -18.32 9.94
N THR A 41 -3.59 -18.59 8.97
CA THR A 41 -2.18 -18.20 9.00
C THR A 41 -1.90 -16.73 8.64
N SER A 42 -2.89 -15.98 8.15
CA SER A 42 -2.69 -14.75 7.37
C SER A 42 -3.61 -13.58 7.78
N ASP A 43 -3.57 -13.12 9.04
CA ASP A 43 -4.46 -12.01 9.48
C ASP A 43 -3.81 -10.87 10.31
N LYS A 44 -2.58 -11.00 10.83
CA LYS A 44 -1.94 -9.92 11.64
C LYS A 44 -0.46 -9.70 11.39
N SER A 45 0.31 -10.75 11.07
CA SER A 45 1.73 -10.59 10.75
C SER A 45 1.91 -9.80 9.45
N ALA A 46 1.03 -10.00 8.46
CA ALA A 46 1.09 -9.33 7.16
C ALA A 46 0.86 -7.81 7.24
N SER A 47 -0.18 -7.35 7.95
CA SER A 47 -0.48 -5.92 8.11
C SER A 47 0.67 -5.17 8.78
N ILE A 48 1.18 -5.68 9.91
CA ILE A 48 2.34 -5.13 10.63
C ILE A 48 3.60 -5.10 9.73
N SER A 49 3.77 -6.09 8.86
CA SER A 49 4.96 -6.14 7.98
C SER A 49 4.84 -5.16 6.81
N ASN A 50 3.61 -4.90 6.32
CA ASN A 50 3.34 -3.88 5.31
C ASN A 50 3.45 -2.46 5.91
N GLU A 51 3.00 -2.25 7.14
CA GLU A 51 3.22 -1.02 7.93
C GLU A 51 4.73 -0.73 8.05
N LEU A 52 5.53 -1.73 8.44
CA LEU A 52 7.00 -1.64 8.48
C LEU A 52 7.57 -1.23 7.11
N LEU A 53 7.06 -1.79 6.03
CA LEU A 53 7.56 -1.52 4.69
C LEU A 53 7.24 -0.08 4.25
N ALA A 54 6.04 0.43 4.57
CA ALA A 54 5.65 1.82 4.35
C ALA A 54 6.52 2.80 5.14
N ASP A 55 6.75 2.52 6.43
CA ASP A 55 7.60 3.36 7.27
C ASP A 55 9.07 3.35 6.81
N ILE A 56 9.57 2.21 6.31
CA ILE A 56 10.91 2.14 5.70
C ILE A 56 10.98 3.00 4.44
N GLN A 57 9.94 3.02 3.60
CA GLN A 57 9.87 3.91 2.43
C GLN A 57 9.95 5.38 2.88
N GLU A 58 9.16 5.78 3.87
CA GLU A 58 9.17 7.15 4.42
C GLU A 58 10.55 7.55 4.97
N VAL A 59 11.24 6.65 5.68
CA VAL A 59 12.61 6.90 6.19
C VAL A 59 13.60 7.12 5.05
N PHE A 60 13.53 6.31 3.98
CA PHE A 60 14.39 6.47 2.79
C PHE A 60 14.09 7.80 2.07
N GLU A 61 12.82 8.14 1.91
CA GLU A 61 12.40 9.39 1.28
C GLU A 61 12.84 10.61 2.10
N SER A 62 12.61 10.59 3.42
CA SER A 62 12.95 11.69 4.33
C SER A 62 14.45 11.94 4.41
N LYS A 63 15.26 10.86 4.50
CA LYS A 63 16.73 10.97 4.51
C LYS A 63 17.34 11.22 3.13
N ARG A 64 16.55 11.14 2.04
CA ARG A 64 16.98 11.25 0.62
C ARG A 64 18.22 10.39 0.30
N ALA A 65 18.34 9.23 0.94
CA ALA A 65 19.52 8.37 0.89
C ALA A 65 19.26 7.14 0.02
N SER A 66 20.24 6.70 -0.77
CA SER A 66 20.15 5.44 -1.53
C SER A 66 20.57 4.20 -0.73
N LYS A 67 21.25 4.41 0.41
CA LYS A 67 21.72 3.36 1.33
C LYS A 67 21.58 3.84 2.77
N ILE A 68 21.24 2.93 3.68
CA ILE A 68 21.10 3.23 5.11
C ILE A 68 21.71 2.08 5.94
N SER A 69 22.34 2.41 7.07
CA SER A 69 22.81 1.37 7.99
C SER A 69 21.64 0.72 8.72
N THR A 70 21.82 -0.50 9.23
CA THR A 70 20.78 -1.16 10.03
C THR A 70 20.51 -0.40 11.34
N ALA A 71 21.50 0.28 11.90
CA ALA A 71 21.32 1.10 13.10
C ALA A 71 20.52 2.37 12.80
N ASP A 72 20.89 3.12 11.75
CA ASP A 72 20.24 4.39 11.39
C ASP A 72 18.81 4.20 10.87
N LEU A 73 18.51 3.01 10.32
CA LEU A 73 17.16 2.63 9.93
C LEU A 73 16.29 2.35 11.16
N ILE A 74 16.80 1.58 12.13
CA ILE A 74 16.07 1.31 13.39
C ILE A 74 15.85 2.62 14.14
N ASN A 75 16.89 3.43 14.31
CA ASN A 75 16.80 4.70 15.03
C ASN A 75 15.70 5.60 14.45
N ALA A 76 15.61 5.73 13.12
CA ALA A 76 14.58 6.52 12.44
C ALA A 76 13.17 5.89 12.53
N LEU A 77 13.06 4.55 12.44
CA LEU A 77 11.77 3.87 12.66
C LEU A 77 11.27 4.04 14.10
N THR A 78 12.17 4.23 15.07
CA THR A 78 11.86 4.42 16.49
C THR A 78 11.84 5.89 16.94
N GLU A 79 12.09 6.84 16.03
CA GLU A 79 12.13 8.27 16.30
C GLU A 79 10.73 8.83 16.57
N ASP A 80 9.73 8.30 15.86
CA ASP A 80 8.31 8.54 16.11
C ASP A 80 7.78 7.55 17.16
N THR A 81 7.32 8.08 18.30
CA THR A 81 6.77 7.30 19.41
C THR A 81 5.34 6.85 19.19
N GLU A 82 4.60 7.44 18.24
CA GLU A 82 3.26 6.99 17.85
C GLU A 82 3.33 5.69 17.02
N LYS A 83 4.48 5.42 16.38
CA LYS A 83 4.70 4.21 15.58
C LYS A 83 5.01 2.99 16.44
N SER A 84 4.50 1.84 15.98
CA SER A 84 4.64 0.53 16.63
C SER A 84 6.10 0.13 16.97
N TRP A 85 7.09 0.68 16.27
CA TRP A 85 8.50 0.23 16.33
C TRP A 85 9.22 0.59 17.64
N ALA A 86 8.86 1.69 18.29
CA ALA A 86 9.48 2.13 19.54
C ALA A 86 9.25 1.14 20.70
N THR A 87 8.12 0.43 20.70
CA THR A 87 7.73 -0.51 21.77
C THR A 87 7.55 -1.96 21.30
N TYR A 88 7.71 -2.23 20.00
CA TYR A 88 7.48 -3.51 19.32
C TYR A 88 7.99 -4.75 20.07
N ASN A 89 9.21 -4.67 20.62
CA ASN A 89 9.90 -5.79 21.25
C ASN A 89 9.54 -5.90 22.75
N ARG A 90 8.25 -6.05 23.06
CA ARG A 90 7.70 -6.16 24.43
C ARG A 90 8.02 -4.92 25.29
N GLY A 91 7.73 -3.73 24.78
CA GLY A 91 8.07 -2.45 25.43
C GLY A 91 9.50 -1.99 25.18
N LYS A 92 10.16 -2.52 24.15
CA LYS A 92 11.52 -2.12 23.71
C LYS A 92 11.52 -1.84 22.20
N PRO A 93 12.47 -1.04 21.69
CA PRO A 93 12.60 -0.79 20.27
C PRO A 93 12.84 -2.07 19.45
N LEU A 94 12.42 -2.03 18.19
CA LEU A 94 12.63 -3.08 17.19
C LEU A 94 14.11 -3.48 17.11
N SER A 95 14.42 -4.77 17.29
CA SER A 95 15.81 -5.24 17.21
C SER A 95 16.29 -5.50 15.77
N PRO A 96 17.60 -5.42 15.47
CA PRO A 96 18.16 -5.74 14.16
C PRO A 96 17.77 -7.13 13.62
N LYS A 97 17.64 -8.12 14.52
CA LYS A 97 17.25 -9.49 14.17
C LYS A 97 15.76 -9.59 13.81
N GLN A 98 14.89 -8.85 14.50
CA GLN A 98 13.46 -8.78 14.17
C GLN A 98 13.26 -8.08 12.81
N LEU A 99 13.92 -6.94 12.59
CA LEU A 99 13.91 -6.24 11.31
C LEU A 99 14.39 -7.15 10.17
N ALA A 100 15.55 -7.80 10.31
CA ALA A 100 16.09 -8.69 9.28
C ALA A 100 15.23 -9.94 9.02
N ASN A 101 14.47 -10.42 10.02
CA ASN A 101 13.51 -11.50 9.81
C ASN A 101 12.26 -11.00 9.07
N LYS A 102 11.69 -9.86 9.48
CA LYS A 102 10.55 -9.24 8.79
C LYS A 102 10.84 -8.94 7.32
N LEU A 103 12.03 -8.43 7.03
CA LEU A 103 12.45 -8.10 5.67
C LEU A 103 12.75 -9.32 4.80
N ARG A 104 13.07 -10.48 5.41
CA ARG A 104 13.28 -11.75 4.69
C ARG A 104 12.01 -12.23 3.99
N ASP A 105 10.84 -11.99 4.58
CA ASP A 105 9.55 -12.36 4.00
C ASP A 105 9.29 -11.62 2.66
N TYR A 106 9.91 -10.43 2.49
CA TYR A 106 9.93 -9.64 1.26
C TYR A 106 11.13 -9.91 0.34
N GLY A 107 11.96 -10.92 0.64
CA GLY A 107 13.21 -11.19 -0.08
C GLY A 107 14.36 -10.21 0.21
N VAL A 108 14.16 -9.24 1.10
CA VAL A 108 15.16 -8.22 1.44
C VAL A 108 16.10 -8.72 2.54
N CYS A 109 17.40 -8.71 2.26
CA CYS A 109 18.45 -9.13 3.19
C CYS A 109 19.49 -8.02 3.39
N SER A 110 20.01 -7.88 4.61
CA SER A 110 21.04 -6.89 4.92
C SER A 110 22.36 -7.25 4.23
N LYS A 111 22.97 -6.25 3.59
CA LYS A 111 24.27 -6.36 2.91
C LYS A 111 25.34 -5.64 3.70
N THR A 112 26.60 -5.99 3.42
CA THR A 112 27.73 -5.15 3.82
C THR A 112 27.80 -4.00 2.82
N ILE A 113 27.55 -2.78 3.27
CA ILE A 113 27.59 -1.56 2.46
C ILE A 113 28.75 -0.68 2.93
N ARG A 114 29.35 0.08 2.01
CA ARG A 114 30.33 1.11 2.35
C ARG A 114 29.65 2.47 2.37
N LEU A 115 29.69 3.14 3.53
CA LEU A 115 29.07 4.44 3.77
C LEU A 115 30.18 5.42 4.16
N GLY A 116 30.57 6.28 3.22
CA GLY A 116 31.79 7.08 3.36
C GLY A 116 33.04 6.19 3.47
N TYR A 117 33.72 6.28 4.62
CA TYR A 117 34.93 5.50 4.94
C TYR A 117 34.64 4.18 5.66
N GLU A 118 33.44 4.02 6.24
CA GLU A 118 33.10 2.85 7.05
C GLU A 118 32.42 1.74 6.25
N THR A 119 32.61 0.50 6.69
CA THR A 119 32.03 -0.70 6.08
C THR A 119 31.11 -1.37 7.09
N ILE A 120 29.81 -1.22 6.91
CA ILE A 120 28.78 -1.52 7.91
C ILE A 120 27.67 -2.40 7.32
N LYS A 121 26.84 -3.00 8.19
CA LYS A 121 25.62 -3.69 7.75
C LYS A 121 24.49 -2.70 7.53
N GLY A 122 23.79 -2.87 6.43
CA GLY A 122 22.71 -1.97 6.02
C GLY A 122 21.90 -2.51 4.85
N TYR A 123 21.09 -1.64 4.29
CA TYR A 123 20.21 -1.93 3.17
C TYR A 123 20.33 -0.84 2.09
N GLU A 124 20.08 -1.22 0.84
CA GLU A 124 20.06 -0.31 -0.30
C GLU A 124 18.61 -0.16 -0.79
N LEU A 125 18.20 1.06 -1.15
CA LEU A 125 16.83 1.38 -1.57
C LEU A 125 16.35 0.46 -2.71
N ASN A 126 17.24 0.14 -3.66
CA ASN A 126 16.96 -0.76 -4.78
C ASN A 126 16.45 -2.15 -4.34
N GLN A 127 16.84 -2.63 -3.15
CA GLN A 127 16.38 -3.93 -2.64
C GLN A 127 14.88 -3.93 -2.32
N PHE A 128 14.33 -2.77 -1.96
CA PHE A 128 12.92 -2.65 -1.57
C PHE A 128 11.99 -2.32 -2.73
N SER A 129 12.51 -1.92 -3.91
CA SER A 129 11.69 -1.52 -5.07
C SER A 129 10.56 -2.50 -5.40
N ASP A 130 10.89 -3.78 -5.65
CA ASP A 130 9.91 -4.85 -5.91
C ASP A 130 8.91 -5.07 -4.75
N ALA A 131 9.33 -4.84 -3.50
CA ALA A 131 8.46 -4.94 -2.34
C ALA A 131 7.51 -3.73 -2.23
N PHE A 132 8.01 -2.51 -2.42
CA PHE A 132 7.19 -1.30 -2.44
C PHE A 132 6.13 -1.40 -3.55
N ASP A 133 6.53 -1.76 -4.77
CA ASP A 133 5.63 -1.91 -5.92
C ASP A 133 4.58 -3.02 -5.68
N ARG A 134 4.94 -4.12 -5.02
CA ARG A 134 4.01 -5.24 -4.77
C ARG A 134 3.05 -5.00 -3.61
N TYR A 135 3.53 -4.47 -2.48
CA TYR A 135 2.78 -4.44 -1.22
C TYR A 135 2.24 -3.06 -0.83
N LEU A 136 2.82 -1.97 -1.35
CA LEU A 136 2.38 -0.60 -1.07
C LEU A 136 1.56 0.02 -2.22
N SER A 137 1.55 -0.60 -3.40
CA SER A 137 0.70 -0.18 -4.51
C SER A 137 -0.79 -0.31 -4.15
N PRO A 138 -1.62 0.74 -4.38
CA PRO A 138 -3.02 0.77 -3.93
C PRO A 138 -3.90 -0.33 -4.53
N ALA A 139 -3.49 -0.95 -5.65
CA ALA A 139 -4.19 -2.07 -6.26
C ALA A 139 -4.18 -3.35 -5.38
N THR A 140 -3.10 -3.60 -4.62
CA THR A 140 -2.98 -4.83 -3.80
C THR A 140 -3.85 -4.78 -2.55
N SER A 141 -4.10 -3.58 -2.01
CA SER A 141 -5.01 -3.37 -0.87
C SER A 141 -6.45 -3.82 -1.16
N LEU A 142 -6.89 -3.68 -2.42
CA LEU A 142 -8.25 -4.00 -2.84
C LEU A 142 -8.56 -5.51 -2.94
N LEU A 143 -7.54 -6.38 -2.88
CA LEU A 143 -7.75 -7.84 -2.91
C LEU A 143 -8.23 -8.41 -1.57
N SER A 144 -8.26 -7.60 -0.51
CA SER A 144 -8.86 -7.95 0.78
C SER A 144 -10.17 -7.19 1.04
N VAL A 145 -11.03 -7.11 0.02
CA VAL A 145 -12.36 -6.48 0.12
C VAL A 145 -13.43 -7.45 -0.37
N THR A 146 -14.25 -7.94 0.56
CA THR A 146 -15.59 -8.43 0.22
C THR A 146 -16.40 -7.24 -0.28
N THR A 147 -16.60 -7.14 -1.60
CA THR A 147 -17.53 -6.17 -2.17
C THR A 147 -18.93 -6.45 -1.60
N SER A 148 -19.42 -5.55 -0.75
CA SER A 148 -20.78 -5.63 -0.24
C SER A 148 -21.76 -5.59 -1.41
N GLN A 149 -22.41 -6.72 -1.69
CA GLN A 149 -23.44 -6.76 -2.72
C GLN A 149 -24.65 -6.01 -2.20
N THR A 150 -24.98 -4.89 -2.84
CA THR A 150 -26.27 -4.24 -2.65
C THR A 150 -27.35 -5.17 -3.15
N ASN A 151 -28.00 -5.89 -2.23
CA ASN A 151 -29.29 -6.50 -2.50
C ASN A 151 -30.29 -5.39 -2.80
N THR A 152 -30.42 -5.03 -4.08
CA THR A 152 -31.59 -4.32 -4.60
C THR A 152 -32.75 -5.30 -4.58
N SER A 153 -33.27 -5.55 -3.39
CA SER A 153 -34.51 -6.26 -3.18
C SER A 153 -35.66 -5.40 -3.70
N ASN A 154 -35.94 -5.52 -5.00
CA ASN A 154 -37.13 -4.94 -5.59
C ASN A 154 -37.90 -5.99 -6.41
N ASP A 155 -39.05 -6.29 -5.82
CA ASP A 155 -40.26 -6.85 -6.39
C ASP A 155 -40.38 -8.37 -6.64
N LEU A 156 -41.47 -8.88 -6.07
CA LEU A 156 -41.93 -10.26 -6.11
C LEU A 156 -43.20 -10.29 -6.99
N SER A 157 -43.03 -10.31 -8.31
CA SER A 157 -44.17 -10.44 -9.23
C SER A 157 -44.06 -11.70 -10.10
N VAL A 158 -44.81 -12.72 -9.67
CA VAL A 158 -45.16 -13.90 -10.48
C VAL A 158 -46.05 -13.44 -11.64
N VAL A 159 -45.73 -13.85 -12.87
CA VAL A 159 -46.66 -14.55 -13.79
C VAL A 159 -45.93 -14.98 -15.07
N ASP A 160 -46.06 -16.26 -15.40
CA ASP A 160 -45.61 -16.90 -16.63
C ASP A 160 -46.47 -16.47 -17.84
N ARG A 161 -45.84 -16.11 -18.96
CA ARG A 161 -46.40 -16.21 -20.33
C ARG A 161 -45.32 -16.16 -21.41
N LYS A 162 -45.36 -17.15 -22.30
CA LYS A 162 -44.46 -17.33 -23.46
C LYS A 162 -44.66 -16.25 -24.55
N PRO A 163 -43.62 -15.93 -25.33
CA PRO A 163 -43.73 -14.98 -26.44
C PRO A 163 -44.55 -15.56 -27.60
N VAL A 164 -45.47 -14.78 -28.15
CA VAL A 164 -46.23 -15.11 -29.38
C VAL A 164 -45.83 -14.12 -30.48
N THR A 165 -45.38 -14.65 -31.61
CA THR A 165 -44.95 -13.91 -32.80
C THR A 165 -46.15 -13.52 -33.66
N VAL A 166 -46.29 -12.24 -34.04
CA VAL A 166 -47.12 -11.84 -35.20
C VAL A 166 -46.45 -10.70 -36.00
N THR A 167 -46.59 -10.82 -37.32
CA THR A 167 -45.95 -10.14 -38.45
C THR A 167 -46.38 -8.68 -38.70
N ASP A 168 -45.50 -7.91 -39.36
CA ASP A 168 -45.73 -6.64 -40.09
C ASP A 168 -46.80 -6.77 -41.22
N PRO A 169 -47.54 -5.70 -41.59
CA PRO A 169 -47.21 -5.02 -42.87
C PRO A 169 -47.50 -3.50 -42.97
N SER A 170 -46.43 -2.72 -43.19
CA SER A 170 -46.20 -1.79 -44.35
C SER A 170 -47.22 -0.71 -44.80
N LYS A 171 -46.80 0.58 -44.74
CA LYS A 171 -46.81 1.62 -45.83
C LYS A 171 -46.28 2.98 -45.29
N ARG A 172 -45.18 3.53 -45.84
CA ARG A 172 -45.08 4.64 -46.85
C ARG A 172 -45.92 5.90 -46.52
N ASN A 173 -45.34 7.11 -46.54
CA ASN A 173 -45.17 7.93 -47.76
C ASN A 173 -44.00 8.96 -47.71
N THR A 174 -43.69 9.52 -48.89
CA THR A 174 -42.66 10.53 -49.23
C THR A 174 -43.15 11.99 -49.22
N GLY A 175 -42.26 12.98 -49.10
CA GLY A 175 -42.53 14.42 -49.32
C GLY A 175 -41.35 15.31 -48.90
N ASN A 176 -41.23 16.52 -49.45
CA ASN A 176 -39.98 17.32 -49.50
C ASN A 176 -40.19 18.82 -49.20
N GLU A 177 -39.10 19.63 -49.28
CA GLU A 177 -39.03 21.11 -49.29
C GLU A 177 -39.15 21.86 -47.93
N GLU A 178 -38.51 23.02 -47.67
CA GLU A 178 -37.31 23.73 -48.21
C GLU A 178 -36.91 24.91 -47.28
N ASN A 179 -35.81 25.63 -47.59
CA ASN A 179 -35.27 26.88 -46.98
C ASN A 179 -34.42 26.75 -45.68
N VAL A 180 -33.13 27.12 -45.61
CA VAL A 180 -32.41 28.41 -45.92
C VAL A 180 -32.68 29.45 -44.80
N THR A 181 -31.71 30.03 -44.08
CA THR A 181 -30.38 30.57 -44.47
C THR A 181 -29.38 30.62 -43.29
N ASP A 182 -28.07 30.74 -43.57
CA ASP A 182 -26.96 31.48 -42.88
C ASP A 182 -26.98 31.65 -41.32
N ARG A 183 -25.87 31.63 -40.57
CA ARG A 183 -24.53 32.13 -40.91
C ARG A 183 -23.45 31.71 -39.89
N LYS A 184 -22.37 31.12 -40.41
CA LYS A 184 -20.94 31.23 -40.05
C LYS A 184 -20.55 31.31 -38.55
N ASN A 185 -19.85 30.33 -37.98
CA ASN A 185 -18.43 29.95 -38.20
C ASN A 185 -17.38 30.85 -37.53
N VAL A 186 -16.37 30.17 -36.95
CA VAL A 186 -14.91 30.46 -36.97
C VAL A 186 -14.40 31.44 -35.87
N THR A 187 -13.28 31.20 -35.15
CA THR A 187 -12.36 30.04 -35.06
C THR A 187 -11.40 30.17 -33.85
N VAL A 188 -10.92 29.01 -33.37
CA VAL A 188 -9.61 28.70 -32.74
C VAL A 188 -8.62 29.86 -32.50
N THR A 189 -7.95 29.88 -31.33
CA THR A 189 -6.46 29.86 -31.25
C THR A 189 -5.94 29.40 -29.88
N GLN A 190 -4.86 28.62 -29.97
CA GLN A 190 -4.02 27.96 -28.97
C GLN A 190 -3.11 28.95 -28.21
N ASN A 191 -2.33 28.48 -27.20
CA ASN A 191 -0.91 28.80 -26.91
C ASN A 191 -0.58 28.53 -25.42
N GLN A 192 0.35 27.65 -24.99
CA GLN A 192 1.81 27.47 -25.23
C GLN A 192 2.74 28.26 -24.28
N ASN A 193 3.42 27.50 -23.40
CA ASN A 193 4.75 27.67 -22.76
C ASN A 193 5.21 28.96 -22.03
N ALA A 194 5.79 28.79 -20.82
CA ALA A 194 7.25 28.94 -20.53
C ALA A 194 7.60 29.29 -19.06
N THR A 195 8.75 28.81 -18.57
CA THR A 195 9.45 29.26 -17.33
C THR A 195 10.57 30.26 -17.70
N PRO A 196 11.02 31.15 -16.80
CA PRO A 196 12.37 30.96 -16.22
C PRO A 196 12.62 31.51 -14.79
N LYS A 197 13.73 31.07 -14.20
CA LYS A 197 14.39 31.59 -12.97
C LYS A 197 15.35 32.74 -13.34
N PRO A 198 15.70 33.71 -12.46
CA PRO A 198 16.89 33.56 -11.58
C PRO A 198 16.79 34.24 -10.19
N ALA A 199 17.82 34.05 -9.36
CA ALA A 199 18.11 34.83 -8.14
C ALA A 199 19.38 35.69 -8.36
N PRO A 200 19.68 36.69 -7.49
CA PRO A 200 20.51 36.47 -6.29
C PRO A 200 19.87 37.17 -5.04
N ALA A 201 20.50 37.56 -3.91
CA ALA A 201 21.92 37.72 -3.55
C ALA A 201 22.22 37.54 -2.03
N LEU A 202 23.31 38.17 -1.57
CA LEU A 202 24.04 38.03 -0.30
C LEU A 202 23.83 39.21 0.68
N ALA A 203 24.07 38.97 1.97
CA ALA A 203 24.80 39.87 2.87
C ALA A 203 25.51 39.05 3.99
N CYS A 204 26.60 39.57 4.55
CA CYS A 204 27.49 38.91 5.52
C CYS A 204 27.71 39.76 6.79
N ASP A 205 28.30 39.14 7.82
CA ASP A 205 29.19 39.68 8.89
C ASP A 205 28.96 38.87 10.20
N ALA A 206 29.90 38.22 10.90
CA ALA A 206 31.33 38.41 11.23
C ALA A 206 31.56 38.91 12.68
N VAL A 207 31.79 37.98 13.62
CA VAL A 207 32.44 38.24 14.92
C VAL A 207 33.36 37.06 15.27
N THR A 208 34.52 37.35 15.83
CA THR A 208 35.61 36.42 16.17
C THR A 208 35.53 35.88 17.59
N ASP A 209 36.01 34.65 17.82
CA ASP A 209 36.64 34.27 19.10
C ASP A 209 38.04 33.65 18.85
N ARG A 210 38.98 33.95 19.75
CA ARG A 210 40.35 33.43 19.81
C ARG A 210 40.61 32.93 21.23
N THR A 211 40.38 31.65 21.49
CA THR A 211 40.81 31.02 22.74
C THR A 211 42.24 30.45 22.60
N PRO A 212 43.21 30.83 23.45
CA PRO A 212 44.57 30.29 23.40
C PRO A 212 44.70 28.96 24.17
N PRO A 213 45.69 28.10 23.84
CA PRO A 213 45.91 26.85 24.54
C PRO A 213 46.65 27.05 25.88
N ALA A 214 46.09 26.50 26.96
CA ALA A 214 46.79 26.38 28.25
C ALA A 214 47.69 25.14 28.27
N SER A 215 48.87 25.27 28.87
CA SER A 215 49.87 24.21 29.01
C SER A 215 50.23 23.98 30.49
N LYS A 216 50.80 22.81 30.78
CA LYS A 216 51.32 22.29 32.07
C LYS A 216 50.29 21.67 33.03
N SER A 217 50.44 20.36 33.26
CA SER A 217 51.14 19.90 34.48
C SER A 217 51.61 18.45 34.36
N ILE A 218 52.87 18.22 34.74
CA ILE A 218 53.46 16.90 34.97
C ILE A 218 53.13 16.45 36.40
N ARG A 219 52.71 15.19 36.53
CA ARG A 219 52.60 14.36 37.74
C ARG A 219 52.45 12.90 37.24
N ILE A 220 53.07 11.88 37.81
CA ILE A 220 53.93 11.75 39.00
C ILE A 220 55.10 10.83 38.62
#